data_AF-A0A1M5H243-F1
#
_entry.id   AF-A0A1M5H243-F1
#
_cell.length_a   1.000
_cell.length_b   1.000
_cell.length_c   1.000
_cell.angle_alpha   90.00
_cell.angle_beta   90.00
_cell.angle_gamma   90.00
#
_symmetry.space_group_name_H-M   'P 1'
#
loop_
_entity.id
_entity.type
_entity.pdbx_description
1 polymer ?
#
loop_
_entity_poly.entity_id
_entity_poly.type
_entity_poly.pdbx_seq_one_letter_code
_entity_poly.pdbx_strand_id
1 'polypeptide(L)'
;MTVWYVYIISTAQGVLYTGITNNPARRIRQHSGLIKGGAKALRGKGPLQFECVFEVANKSVALQLEAWIKRHSRAAKQQLIQRTLQPPVENSLLTAEAIRQMNSALRSQ
;
A
#
# COMPACT_ATOMS: atom_id res chain seq x y z
N MET A 1 -15.19 -1.51 15.33
CA MET A 1 -13.86 -1.00 14.92
C MET A 1 -13.74 -1.16 13.41
N THR A 2 -13.27 -0.15 12.67
CA THR A 2 -13.12 -0.24 11.21
C THR A 2 -11.68 -0.59 10.89
N VAL A 3 -11.47 -1.66 10.13
CA VAL A 3 -10.15 -2.09 9.65
C VAL A 3 -9.54 -1.03 8.72
N TRP A 4 -8.25 -0.81 8.86
CA TRP A 4 -7.43 0.02 7.97
C TRP A 4 -6.32 -0.81 7.34
N TYR A 5 -5.83 -0.33 6.22
CA TYR A 5 -4.78 -0.96 5.44
C TYR A 5 -3.67 0.03 5.23
N VAL A 6 -2.42 -0.41 5.41
CA VAL A 6 -1.21 0.33 5.08
C VAL A 6 -0.51 -0.39 3.95
N TYR A 7 -0.17 0.32 2.89
CA TYR A 7 0.38 -0.30 1.70
C TYR A 7 1.65 0.39 1.22
N ILE A 8 2.50 -0.38 0.55
CA ILE A 8 3.64 0.09 -0.21
C ILE A 8 3.36 -0.24 -1.68
N ILE A 9 3.40 0.79 -2.53
CA ILE A 9 3.34 0.63 -3.99
C ILE A 9 4.65 1.04 -4.63
N SER A 10 5.02 0.35 -5.69
CA SER A 10 6.11 0.72 -6.58
C SER A 10 5.56 1.29 -7.89
N THR A 11 6.33 2.19 -8.49
CA THR A 11 6.14 2.66 -9.87
C THR A 11 7.07 1.90 -10.79
N ALA A 12 6.86 2.00 -12.11
CA ALA A 12 7.77 1.42 -13.11
C ALA A 12 9.21 1.96 -12.98
N GLN A 13 9.40 3.18 -12.45
CA GLN A 13 10.73 3.75 -12.17
C GLN A 13 11.33 3.28 -10.83
N GLY A 14 10.68 2.34 -10.13
CA GLY A 14 11.12 1.82 -8.84
C GLY A 14 10.99 2.82 -7.69
N VAL A 15 10.24 3.91 -7.84
CA VAL A 15 9.92 4.82 -6.73
C VAL A 15 8.87 4.15 -5.85
N LEU A 16 9.15 4.08 -4.55
CA LEU A 16 8.25 3.51 -3.54
C LEU A 16 7.39 4.60 -2.90
N TYR A 17 6.08 4.36 -2.85
CA TYR A 17 5.12 5.19 -2.14
C TYR A 17 4.46 4.38 -1.04
N THR A 18 4.18 5.05 0.08
CA THR A 18 3.49 4.46 1.22
C THR A 18 2.22 5.25 1.49
N GLY A 19 1.12 4.57 1.78
CA GLY A 19 -0.12 5.23 2.15
C GLY A 19 -1.06 4.31 2.93
N ILE A 20 -2.13 4.90 3.46
CA ILE A 20 -3.15 4.17 4.21
C ILE A 20 -4.55 4.34 3.61
N THR A 21 -5.42 3.38 3.88
CA THR A 21 -6.83 3.44 3.49
C THR A 21 -7.69 2.51 4.33
N ASN A 22 -8.93 2.89 4.60
CA ASN A 22 -9.96 2.00 5.16
C ASN A 22 -10.84 1.35 4.09
N ASN A 23 -10.60 1.65 2.81
CA ASN A 23 -11.34 1.08 1.70
C ASN A 23 -10.38 0.86 0.52
N PRO A 24 -9.63 -0.26 0.52
CA PRO A 24 -8.65 -0.58 -0.51
C PRO A 24 -9.26 -0.56 -1.91
N ALA A 25 -10.44 -1.15 -2.09
CA ALA A 25 -11.14 -1.20 -3.37
C ALA A 25 -11.44 0.21 -3.91
N ARG A 26 -11.98 1.11 -3.08
CA ARG A 26 -12.23 2.51 -3.49
C ARG A 26 -10.93 3.26 -3.77
N ARG A 27 -9.91 3.09 -2.92
CA ARG A 27 -8.62 3.77 -3.05
C ARG A 27 -7.87 3.36 -4.32
N ILE A 28 -7.99 2.09 -4.69
CA ILE A 28 -7.49 1.51 -5.95
C ILE A 28 -8.15 2.19 -7.16
N ARG A 29 -9.48 2.29 -7.18
CA ARG A 29 -10.22 2.98 -8.25
C ARG A 29 -9.88 4.47 -8.33
N GLN A 30 -9.56 5.10 -7.20
CA GLN A 30 -9.12 6.49 -7.15
C GLN A 30 -7.72 6.67 -7.78
N HIS A 31 -6.77 5.80 -7.45
CA HIS A 31 -5.38 5.89 -7.96
C HIS A 31 -5.26 5.50 -9.43
N SER A 32 -6.06 4.54 -9.91
CA SER A 32 -6.18 4.20 -11.34
C SER A 32 -6.86 5.29 -12.17
N GLY A 33 -7.41 6.33 -11.53
CA GLY A 33 -8.10 7.42 -12.22
C GLY A 33 -9.53 7.08 -12.66
N LEU A 34 -10.05 5.88 -12.32
CA LEU A 34 -11.42 5.45 -12.60
C LEU A 34 -12.46 6.30 -11.86
N ILE A 35 -12.14 6.77 -10.65
CA ILE A 35 -13.00 7.70 -9.89
C ILE A 35 -12.19 8.88 -9.34
N LYS A 36 -12.86 10.02 -9.16
CA LYS A 36 -12.23 11.23 -8.62
C LYS A 36 -11.79 11.04 -7.16
N GLY A 37 -10.71 11.72 -6.76
CA GLY A 37 -10.20 11.72 -5.38
C GLY A 37 -8.94 10.86 -5.13
N GLY A 38 -8.28 10.36 -6.20
CA GLY A 38 -6.92 9.85 -6.13
C GLY A 38 -5.89 10.96 -5.94
N ALA A 39 -4.70 10.61 -5.45
CA ALA A 39 -3.61 11.58 -5.36
C ALA A 39 -3.26 12.04 -6.80
N LYS A 40 -3.42 13.34 -7.09
CA LYS A 40 -3.07 13.94 -8.40
C LYS A 40 -1.65 13.56 -8.85
N ALA A 41 -0.74 13.32 -7.91
CA ALA A 41 0.66 12.97 -8.14
C ALA A 41 0.90 11.57 -8.75
N LEU A 42 -0.10 10.68 -8.76
CA LEU A 42 0.00 9.32 -9.29
C LEU A 42 -0.68 9.15 -10.67
N ARG A 43 -1.34 10.20 -11.16
CA ARG A 43 -2.01 10.21 -12.47
C ARG A 43 -0.96 10.13 -13.59
N GLY A 44 -0.96 9.05 -14.37
CA GLY A 44 -0.07 8.88 -15.52
C GLY A 44 1.34 8.34 -15.24
N LYS A 45 1.65 7.90 -14.01
CA LYS A 45 3.00 7.40 -13.63
C LYS A 45 3.24 5.90 -13.89
N GLY A 46 2.56 5.33 -14.89
CA GLY A 46 2.71 3.91 -15.26
C GLY A 46 2.02 2.94 -14.28
N PRO A 47 2.16 1.61 -14.49
CA PRO A 47 1.46 0.62 -13.68
C PRO A 47 1.94 0.66 -12.24
N LEU A 48 1.07 1.08 -11.34
CA LEU A 48 1.29 1.03 -9.90
C LEU A 48 1.08 -0.42 -9.45
N GLN A 49 2.02 -0.95 -8.68
CA GLN A 49 1.91 -2.30 -8.15
C GLN A 49 2.03 -2.27 -6.64
N PHE A 50 1.11 -2.94 -5.95
CA PHE A 50 1.26 -3.25 -4.54
C PHE A 50 2.39 -4.26 -4.37
N GLU A 51 3.39 -3.87 -3.59
CA GLU A 51 4.50 -4.73 -3.17
C GLU A 51 4.18 -5.37 -1.80
N CYS A 52 3.50 -4.62 -0.95
CA CYS A 52 3.21 -5.02 0.43
C CYS A 52 1.96 -4.31 0.94
N VAL A 53 1.09 -5.03 1.66
CA VAL A 53 -0.12 -4.49 2.26
C VAL A 53 -0.31 -5.11 3.65
N PHE A 54 -0.43 -4.26 4.66
CA PHE A 54 -0.68 -4.61 6.06
C PHE A 54 -2.11 -4.22 6.44
N GLU A 55 -2.84 -5.16 7.01
CA GLU A 55 -4.13 -4.93 7.66
C GLU A 55 -3.92 -4.59 9.14
N VAL A 56 -4.62 -3.57 9.63
CA VAL A 56 -4.52 -3.10 11.02
C VAL A 56 -5.89 -2.74 11.57
N ALA A 57 -6.05 -2.85 12.89
CA ALA A 57 -7.36 -2.77 13.55
C ALA A 57 -8.05 -1.40 13.43
N ASN A 58 -7.31 -0.30 13.31
CA ASN A 58 -7.87 1.05 13.27
C ASN A 58 -6.93 2.09 12.62
N LYS A 59 -7.46 3.31 12.41
CA LYS A 59 -6.74 4.43 11.77
C LYS A 59 -5.49 4.85 12.54
N SER A 60 -5.53 4.83 13.87
CA SER A 60 -4.40 5.26 14.70
C SER A 60 -3.20 4.34 14.49
N VAL A 61 -3.43 3.02 14.51
CA VAL A 61 -2.40 2.03 14.19
C VAL A 61 -1.89 2.20 12.77
N ALA A 62 -2.78 2.47 11.81
CA ALA A 62 -2.39 2.71 10.42
C ALA A 62 -1.47 3.93 10.27
N LEU A 63 -1.77 5.04 10.95
CA LEU A 63 -0.95 6.25 10.92
C LEU A 63 0.42 6.04 11.59
N GLN A 64 0.46 5.31 12.71
CA GLN A 64 1.71 4.95 13.38
C GLN A 64 2.59 4.08 12.47
N LEU A 65 2.00 3.07 11.83
CA LEU A 65 2.70 2.21 10.89
C LEU A 65 3.19 2.99 9.66
N GLU A 66 2.36 3.85 9.08
CA GLU A 66 2.73 4.69 7.94
C GLU A 66 3.91 5.61 8.29
N ALA A 67 3.86 6.28 9.44
CA ALA A 67 4.93 7.15 9.91
C ALA A 67 6.22 6.36 10.14
N TRP A 68 6.12 5.18 10.74
CA TRP A 68 7.25 4.28 10.92
C TRP A 68 7.86 3.89 9.57
N ILE A 69 7.06 3.39 8.61
CA ILE A 69 7.56 3.02 7.26
C ILE A 69 8.18 4.23 6.54
N LYS A 70 7.58 5.42 6.63
CA LYS A 70 8.10 6.64 5.97
C LYS A 70 9.48 7.05 6.46
N ARG A 71 9.78 6.85 7.75
CA ARG A 71 11.08 7.16 8.37
C ARG A 71 12.19 6.19 7.96
N HIS A 72 11.85 5.04 7.39
CA HIS A 72 12.83 4.03 7.01
C HIS A 72 13.41 4.27 5.61
N SER A 73 14.66 3.82 5.45
CA SER A 73 15.37 3.84 4.17
C SER A 73 14.70 2.93 3.14
N ARG A 74 15.05 3.10 1.86
CA ARG A 74 14.59 2.22 0.79
C ARG A 74 14.95 0.75 1.08
N ALA A 75 16.14 0.49 1.62
CA ALA A 75 16.58 -0.86 1.97
C ALA A 75 15.69 -1.50 3.04
N ALA A 76 15.35 -0.78 4.11
CA ALA A 76 14.44 -1.28 5.14
C ALA A 76 13.01 -1.50 4.60
N LYS A 77 12.54 -0.67 3.66
CA LYS A 77 11.27 -0.92 2.94
C LYS A 77 11.33 -2.20 2.10
N GLN A 78 12.46 -2.49 1.48
CA GLN A 78 12.66 -3.75 0.78
C GLN A 78 12.66 -4.95 1.72
N GLN A 79 13.25 -4.81 2.93
CA GLN A 79 13.17 -5.85 3.96
C GLN A 79 11.73 -6.11 4.42
N LEU A 80 10.89 -5.06 4.52
CA LEU A 80 9.45 -5.23 4.79
C LEU A 80 8.75 -6.02 3.67
N ILE A 81 9.07 -5.74 2.41
CA ILE A 81 8.52 -6.46 1.25
C ILE A 81 8.98 -7.93 1.26
N GLN A 82 10.24 -8.17 1.61
CA GLN A 82 10.84 -9.50 1.76
C GLN A 82 10.45 -10.23 3.05
N ARG A 83 9.67 -9.58 3.93
CA ARG A 83 9.20 -10.12 5.22
C ARG A 83 10.33 -10.44 6.21
N THR A 84 11.50 -9.81 6.03
CA THR A 84 12.66 -9.96 6.93
C THR A 84 12.68 -8.92 8.04
N LEU A 85 11.92 -7.83 7.88
CA LEU A 85 11.67 -6.84 8.91
C LEU A 85 10.19 -6.83 9.27
N GLN A 86 9.87 -6.77 10.57
CA GLN A 86 8.49 -6.69 11.06
C GLN A 86 8.23 -5.29 11.65
N PRO A 87 7.05 -4.70 11.40
CA PRO A 87 6.68 -3.46 12.03
C PRO A 87 6.41 -3.64 13.55
N PRO A 88 6.63 -2.61 14.36
CA PRO A 88 6.48 -2.67 15.82
C PRO A 88 5.02 -2.56 16.29
N VAL A 89 4.04 -2.71 15.40
CA VAL A 89 2.61 -2.60 15.71
C VAL A 89 1.89 -3.87 15.29
N GLU A 90 0.78 -4.19 15.95
CA GLU A 90 -0.05 -5.32 15.55
C GLU A 90 -0.58 -5.12 14.12
N ASN A 91 -0.28 -6.08 13.25
CA ASN A 91 -0.67 -6.06 11.86
C ASN A 91 -0.81 -7.48 11.32
N SER A 92 -1.65 -7.65 10.29
CA SER A 92 -1.69 -8.85 9.46
C SER A 92 -1.19 -8.52 8.06
N LEU A 93 -0.09 -9.15 7.66
CA LEU A 93 0.43 -9.00 6.31
C LEU A 93 -0.41 -9.80 5.32
N LEU A 94 -0.91 -9.15 4.27
CA LEU A 94 -1.66 -9.83 3.22
C LEU A 94 -0.78 -10.86 2.48
N THR A 95 -1.39 -11.94 2.04
CA THR A 95 -0.71 -12.98 1.25
C THR A 95 -0.30 -12.44 -0.12
N ALA A 96 0.77 -13.02 -0.69
CA ALA A 96 1.20 -12.67 -2.04
C ALA A 96 0.09 -12.88 -3.08
N GLU A 97 -0.79 -13.86 -2.87
CA GLU A 97 -1.94 -14.12 -3.72
C GLU A 97 -3.00 -13.02 -3.65
N ALA A 98 -3.36 -12.56 -2.45
CA ALA A 98 -4.27 -11.44 -2.27
C ALA A 98 -3.73 -10.17 -2.95
N ILE A 99 -2.43 -9.90 -2.78
CA ILE A 99 -1.74 -8.78 -3.43
C ILE A 99 -1.77 -8.93 -4.96
N ARG A 100 -1.53 -10.13 -5.50
CA ARG A 100 -1.64 -10.39 -6.94
C ARG A 100 -3.06 -10.16 -7.46
N GLN A 101 -4.09 -10.59 -6.74
CA GLN A 101 -5.48 -10.33 -7.11
C GLN A 101 -5.78 -8.82 -7.13
N MET A 102 -5.35 -8.09 -6.10
CA MET A 102 -5.46 -6.62 -6.07
C MET A 102 -4.75 -5.94 -7.25
N ASN A 103 -3.56 -6.43 -7.61
CA ASN A 103 -2.80 -5.93 -8.77
C ASN A 103 -3.42 -6.33 -10.12
N SER A 104 -4.06 -7.51 -10.22
CA SER A 104 -4.75 -7.93 -11.44
C SER A 104 -5.96 -7.03 -11.73
N ALA A 105 -6.72 -6.68 -10.69
CA ALA A 105 -7.84 -5.75 -10.79
C ALA A 105 -7.41 -4.33 -11.19
N LEU A 106 -6.12 -3.98 -11.03
CA LEU A 106 -5.54 -2.72 -11.53
C LEU A 106 -5.20 -2.76 -13.02
N ARG A 107 -4.93 -3.94 -13.59
CA ARG A 107 -4.45 -4.09 -14.98
C ARG A 107 -5.57 -4.40 -15.97
N SER A 108 -6.71 -4.91 -15.51
CA SER A 108 -7.83 -5.36 -16.33
C SER A 108 -8.90 -4.29 -16.60
N GLN A 109 -8.58 -3.00 -16.45
CA GLN A 109 -9.51 -1.87 -16.63
C GLN A 109 -8.84 -0.73 -17.41
#